data_AF-A0A937WYQ2-F1
#
_entry.id   AF-A0A937WYQ2-F1
#
_cell.length_a   1.000
_cell.length_b   1.000
_cell.length_c   1.000
_cell.angle_alpha   90.00
_cell.angle_beta   90.00
_cell.angle_gamma   90.00
#
_symmetry.space_group_name_H-M   'P 1'
#
loop_
_entity.id
_entity.type
_entity.pdbx_description
1 polymer ?
#
loop_
_entity_poly.entity_id
_entity_poly.type
_entity_poly.pdbx_seq_one_letter_code
_entity_poly.pdbx_strand_id
1 'polypeptide(L)'
;MLRYLVQRILLMLPTVVGITVISFGVMHLAPGDPVDLFLGGTSDGAGLADKWQGNIEKTREELRRQLGLDRPLYIQYLSWATGLILKTERLEDFDRMAVLADDALVRMSPGDRAALEALPSKEAQKQRFVEHLRRHAPTDADALARSSFWEGNTFKPKGNYVYSGAGIELWRTSERRFVTLDFGRSFKDRQPVIRRIAERLPVTLEINLLGILIAYVVGIPLGIWLAVRQNTLGDRVVTTATFVLWSMPSFWVGLLLIIFFCNREFFYWFPASGMQSINASPEWGFFHRLGDHVYHMFLPVLTSTYISFAVISRYMRTSVLENLRQDYVRTARAKGLHEKTVILRHVYRNSLIPIVTTAAGLLPGLIAGSVFIETIFTIPGMGYLSFESVLNRDYPMVMAIFTIGSLLSLAGILVSDILLKTVDPRITFERLQG
;
A
#
# COMPACT_ATOMS: atom_id res chain seq x y z
N MET A 1 22.50 -3.96 -20.01
CA MET A 1 21.82 -4.05 -18.70
C MET A 1 21.99 -2.75 -17.94
N LEU A 2 23.20 -2.45 -17.42
CA LEU A 2 23.42 -1.29 -16.56
C LEU A 2 23.02 0.05 -17.21
N ARG A 3 23.44 0.32 -18.46
CA ARG A 3 23.05 1.54 -19.19
C ARG A 3 21.53 1.72 -19.27
N TYR A 4 20.80 0.64 -19.58
CA TYR A 4 19.35 0.63 -19.65
C TYR A 4 18.72 0.88 -18.28
N LEU A 5 19.19 0.20 -17.22
CA LEU A 5 18.68 0.39 -15.85
C LEU A 5 18.90 1.84 -15.38
N VAL A 6 20.10 2.39 -15.59
CA VAL A 6 20.44 3.77 -15.25
C VAL A 6 19.54 4.75 -16.01
N GLN A 7 19.40 4.56 -17.32
CA GLN A 7 18.53 5.42 -18.13
C GLN A 7 17.07 5.35 -17.65
N ARG A 8 16.58 4.17 -17.27
CA ARG A 8 15.22 3.99 -16.78
C ARG A 8 15.02 4.69 -15.44
N ILE A 9 15.95 4.53 -14.50
CA ILE A 9 15.92 5.24 -13.21
C ILE A 9 15.96 6.76 -13.42
N LEU A 10 16.80 7.24 -14.35
CA LEU A 10 16.84 8.66 -14.68
C LEU A 10 15.52 9.17 -15.28
N LEU A 11 14.82 8.36 -16.09
CA LEU A 11 13.51 8.67 -16.64
C LEU A 11 12.37 8.58 -15.61
N MET A 12 12.54 7.80 -14.54
CA MET A 12 11.56 7.75 -13.46
C MET A 12 11.44 9.10 -12.75
N LEU A 13 12.55 9.82 -12.56
CA LEU A 13 12.54 11.12 -11.87
C LEU A 13 11.58 12.16 -12.52
N PRO A 14 11.70 12.51 -13.81
CA PRO A 14 10.77 13.46 -14.43
C PRO A 14 9.35 12.90 -14.50
N THR A 15 9.18 11.58 -14.60
CA THR A 15 7.86 10.94 -14.60
C THR A 15 7.16 11.11 -13.26
N VAL A 16 7.85 10.85 -12.15
CA VAL A 16 7.32 11.04 -10.79
C VAL A 16 7.01 12.51 -10.55
N VAL A 17 7.92 13.42 -10.92
CA VAL A 17 7.66 14.87 -10.81
C VAL A 17 6.40 15.24 -11.60
N GLY A 18 6.29 14.82 -12.86
CA GLY A 18 5.10 15.05 -13.68
C GLY A 18 3.81 14.53 -13.04
N ILE A 19 3.84 13.30 -12.50
CA ILE A 19 2.70 12.71 -11.79
C ILE A 19 2.34 13.56 -10.57
N THR A 20 3.31 13.95 -9.74
CA THR A 20 3.03 14.77 -8.55
C THR A 20 2.47 16.15 -8.88
N VAL A 21 2.94 16.79 -9.96
CA VAL A 21 2.40 18.08 -10.42
C VAL A 21 0.96 17.93 -10.90
N ILE A 22 0.67 16.88 -11.67
CA ILE A 22 -0.69 16.59 -12.14
C ILE A 22 -1.59 16.27 -10.95
N SER A 23 -1.19 15.37 -10.06
CA SER A 23 -1.94 15.03 -8.84
C SER A 23 -2.22 16.26 -7.99
N PHE A 24 -1.22 17.12 -7.78
CA PHE A 24 -1.38 18.38 -7.05
C PHE A 24 -2.40 19.30 -7.75
N GLY A 25 -2.30 19.48 -9.06
CA GLY A 25 -3.23 20.29 -9.84
C GLY A 25 -4.67 19.76 -9.78
N VAL A 26 -4.87 18.46 -9.98
CA VAL A 26 -6.19 17.82 -9.92
C VAL A 26 -6.84 18.03 -8.55
N MET A 27 -6.09 17.91 -7.46
CA MET A 27 -6.63 18.11 -6.11
C MET A 27 -7.12 19.54 -5.86
N HIS A 28 -6.49 20.54 -6.49
CA HIS A 28 -6.89 21.96 -6.35
C HIS A 28 -8.00 22.36 -7.34
N LEU A 29 -8.17 21.62 -8.42
CA LEU A 29 -9.28 21.79 -9.37
C LEU A 29 -10.57 21.09 -8.88
N ALA A 30 -10.43 20.08 -8.01
CA ALA A 30 -11.57 19.42 -7.40
C ALA A 30 -12.38 20.41 -6.54
N PRO A 31 -13.72 20.40 -6.61
CA PRO A 31 -14.54 21.38 -5.91
C PRO A 31 -14.48 21.24 -4.38
N GLY A 32 -14.29 22.40 -3.72
CA GLY A 32 -14.35 22.62 -2.28
C GLY A 32 -12.99 22.66 -1.57
N ASP A 33 -12.99 22.99 -0.27
CA ASP A 33 -11.78 23.32 0.50
C ASP A 33 -11.39 22.17 1.45
N PRO A 34 -10.11 21.76 1.54
CA PRO A 34 -9.64 20.85 2.59
C PRO A 34 -9.85 21.41 4.01
N VAL A 35 -9.96 22.74 4.18
CA VAL A 35 -10.27 23.35 5.47
C VAL A 35 -11.67 22.98 5.97
N ASP A 36 -12.60 22.64 5.08
CA ASP A 36 -13.93 22.17 5.46
C ASP A 36 -13.87 20.91 6.34
N LEU A 37 -12.83 20.08 6.19
CA LEU A 37 -12.62 18.90 7.04
C LEU A 37 -12.39 19.29 8.51
N PHE A 38 -11.67 20.39 8.76
CA PHE A 38 -11.42 20.91 10.11
C PHE A 38 -12.62 21.66 10.69
N LEU A 39 -13.57 22.08 9.85
CA LEU A 39 -14.79 22.77 10.25
C LEU A 39 -15.99 21.82 10.43
N GLY A 40 -15.77 20.51 10.46
CA GLY A 40 -16.82 19.50 10.66
C GLY A 40 -17.42 18.94 9.37
N GLY A 41 -16.70 19.03 8.25
CA GLY A 41 -17.03 18.37 6.99
C GLY A 41 -18.13 19.03 6.15
N THR A 42 -18.66 20.17 6.59
CA THR A 42 -19.65 20.96 5.85
C THR A 42 -19.16 22.39 5.65
N SER A 43 -19.53 23.01 4.52
CA SER A 43 -19.17 24.40 4.20
C SER A 43 -19.70 25.41 5.22
N ASP A 44 -20.75 25.02 5.94
CA ASP A 44 -21.53 25.87 6.85
C ASP A 44 -21.15 25.62 8.33
N GLY A 45 -20.24 24.68 8.58
CA GLY A 45 -19.72 24.33 9.92
C GLY A 45 -20.77 23.89 10.92
N ALA A 46 -21.80 23.20 10.45
CA ALA A 46 -22.88 22.65 11.28
C ALA A 46 -22.38 21.69 12.37
N GLY A 47 -21.13 21.20 12.30
CA GLY A 47 -20.47 20.38 13.31
C GLY A 47 -19.66 21.13 14.37
N LEU A 48 -19.58 22.47 14.30
CA LEU A 48 -18.84 23.30 15.26
C LEU A 48 -19.73 23.70 16.44
N ALA A 49 -19.12 23.80 17.63
CA ALA A 49 -19.78 24.39 18.80
C ALA A 49 -20.21 25.84 18.51
N ASP A 50 -21.40 26.26 18.98
CA ASP A 50 -22.06 27.57 18.72
C ASP A 50 -21.11 28.79 18.72
N LYS A 51 -20.08 28.75 19.56
CA LYS A 51 -19.06 29.82 19.69
C LYS A 51 -18.25 30.08 18.42
N TRP A 52 -18.10 29.08 17.55
CA TRP A 52 -17.34 29.16 16.29
C TRP A 52 -18.23 29.40 15.07
N GLN A 53 -19.54 29.17 15.16
CA GLN A 53 -20.50 29.37 14.07
C GLN A 53 -20.62 30.84 13.65
N GLY A 54 -20.57 31.78 14.60
CA GLY A 54 -20.66 33.22 14.30
C GLY A 54 -19.43 33.84 13.59
N ASN A 55 -18.30 33.12 13.53
CA ASN A 55 -17.04 33.59 12.92
C ASN A 55 -16.43 32.52 12.00
N ILE A 56 -17.27 31.73 11.34
CA ILE A 56 -16.79 30.58 10.57
C ILE A 56 -15.84 30.99 9.44
N GLU A 57 -16.11 32.10 8.76
CA GLU A 57 -15.28 32.57 7.65
C GLU A 57 -13.90 33.03 8.11
N LYS A 58 -13.82 33.73 9.25
CA LYS A 58 -12.53 34.09 9.87
C LYS A 58 -11.77 32.86 10.35
N THR A 59 -12.47 31.88 10.89
CA THR A 59 -11.87 30.61 11.35
C THR A 59 -11.34 29.81 10.15
N ARG A 60 -12.06 29.81 9.03
CA ARG A 60 -11.64 29.23 7.76
C ARG A 60 -10.38 29.92 7.25
N GLU A 61 -10.36 31.24 7.14
CA GLU A 61 -9.20 32.01 6.68
C GLU A 61 -7.96 31.76 7.57
N GLU A 62 -8.15 31.73 8.88
CA GLU A 62 -7.07 31.46 9.84
C GLU A 62 -6.51 30.03 9.67
N LEU A 63 -7.38 29.04 9.49
CA LEU A 63 -6.95 27.67 9.19
C LEU A 63 -6.24 27.57 7.84
N ARG A 64 -6.73 28.29 6.81
CA ARG A 64 -6.06 28.35 5.49
C ARG A 64 -4.66 28.94 5.63
N ARG A 65 -4.48 29.99 6.42
CA ARG A 65 -3.17 30.58 6.72
C ARG A 65 -2.26 29.63 7.48
N GLN A 66 -2.78 28.94 8.50
CA GLN A 66 -2.01 27.97 9.29
C GLN A 66 -1.54 26.78 8.45
N LEU A 67 -2.35 26.33 7.49
CA LEU A 67 -2.01 25.24 6.57
C LEU A 67 -1.23 25.71 5.34
N GLY A 68 -1.04 27.02 5.15
CA GLY A 68 -0.35 27.61 3.99
C GLY A 68 -1.14 27.52 2.68
N LEU A 69 -2.46 27.27 2.75
CA LEU A 69 -3.38 27.14 1.62
C LEU A 69 -3.80 28.48 1.01
N ASP A 70 -3.42 29.58 1.65
CA ASP A 70 -3.57 30.97 1.18
C ASP A 70 -2.48 31.38 0.19
N ARG A 71 -1.37 30.63 0.13
CA ARG A 71 -0.23 30.93 -0.74
C ARG A 71 -0.51 30.56 -2.19
N PRO A 72 0.18 31.17 -3.17
CA PRO A 72 0.12 30.72 -4.57
C PRO A 72 0.42 29.23 -4.74
N LEU A 73 -0.28 28.55 -5.65
CA LEU A 73 -0.22 27.10 -5.83
C LEU A 73 1.20 26.56 -6.05
N TYR A 74 2.05 27.28 -6.79
CA TYR A 74 3.43 26.88 -7.02
C TYR A 74 4.26 26.90 -5.72
N ILE A 75 4.00 27.84 -4.80
CA ILE A 75 4.67 27.88 -3.49
C ILE A 75 4.21 26.71 -2.64
N GLN A 76 2.91 26.41 -2.66
CA GLN A 76 2.37 25.25 -1.94
C GLN A 76 3.02 23.95 -2.42
N TYR A 77 3.06 23.72 -3.74
CA TYR A 77 3.71 22.54 -4.32
C TYR A 77 5.20 22.46 -3.98
N LEU A 78 5.95 23.56 -4.16
CA LEU A 78 7.38 23.58 -3.84
C LEU A 78 7.61 23.35 -2.34
N SER A 79 6.80 23.93 -1.46
CA SER A 79 6.91 23.71 -0.01
C SER A 79 6.66 22.25 0.38
N TRP A 80 5.67 21.61 -0.24
CA TRP A 80 5.42 20.18 -0.07
C TRP A 80 6.57 19.33 -0.60
N ALA A 81 7.03 19.58 -1.84
CA ALA A 81 8.08 18.81 -2.49
C ALA A 81 9.44 18.96 -1.78
N THR A 82 9.78 20.16 -1.31
CA THR A 82 10.99 20.40 -0.52
C THR A 82 10.89 19.75 0.86
N GLY A 83 9.74 19.85 1.54
CA GLY A 83 9.49 19.19 2.82
C GLY A 83 9.57 17.66 2.73
N LEU A 84 9.18 17.09 1.59
CA LEU A 84 9.36 15.67 1.31
C LEU A 84 10.84 15.27 1.26
N ILE A 85 11.72 16.11 0.71
CA ILE A 85 13.15 15.80 0.59
C ILE A 85 13.88 16.07 1.91
N LEU A 86 13.69 17.26 2.48
CA LEU A 86 14.34 17.66 3.72
C LEU A 86 13.49 18.69 4.45
N LYS A 87 13.11 18.34 5.67
CA LYS A 87 12.38 19.21 6.58
C LYS A 87 13.13 19.34 7.89
N THR A 88 13.19 20.57 8.41
CA THR A 88 13.77 20.86 9.71
C THR A 88 12.67 21.24 10.69
N GLU A 89 12.50 20.44 11.72
CA GLU A 89 11.49 20.65 12.76
C GLU A 89 12.16 20.89 14.11
N ARG A 90 11.56 21.75 14.93
CA ARG A 90 12.01 21.92 16.31
C ARG A 90 11.53 20.73 17.15
N LEU A 91 12.38 20.23 18.04
CA LEU A 91 11.98 19.22 19.02
C LEU A 91 10.99 19.83 20.01
N GLU A 92 9.85 19.16 20.18
CA GLU A 92 8.88 19.45 21.23
C GLU A 92 9.53 19.23 22.61
N ASP A 93 8.94 19.81 23.66
CA ASP A 93 9.46 19.69 25.02
C ASP A 93 9.65 18.23 25.43
N PHE A 94 8.62 17.41 25.22
CA PHE A 94 8.65 15.97 25.50
C PHE A 94 9.83 15.28 24.81
N ASP A 95 9.96 15.49 23.50
CA ASP A 95 11.01 14.86 22.69
C ASP A 95 12.40 15.30 23.12
N ARG A 96 12.58 16.60 23.37
CA ARG A 96 13.85 17.16 23.85
C ARG A 96 14.29 16.54 25.16
N MET A 97 13.34 16.32 26.07
CA MET A 97 13.60 15.78 27.40
C MET A 97 13.83 14.26 27.36
N ALA A 98 13.16 13.55 26.45
CA ALA A 98 13.47 12.15 26.16
C ALA A 98 14.88 11.98 25.57
N VAL A 99 15.29 12.87 24.65
CA VAL A 99 16.66 12.89 24.09
C VAL A 99 17.69 13.12 25.19
N LEU A 100 17.45 14.12 26.05
CA LEU A 100 18.34 14.45 27.17
C LEU A 100 18.50 13.26 28.12
N ALA A 101 17.41 12.56 28.44
CA ALA A 101 17.45 11.37 29.27
C ALA A 101 18.27 10.24 28.64
N ASP A 102 18.15 10.02 27.33
CA ASP A 102 18.94 9.02 26.60
C ASP A 102 20.43 9.38 26.55
N ASP A 103 20.76 10.63 26.26
CA ASP A 103 22.15 11.10 26.24
C ASP A 103 22.80 10.96 27.62
N ALA A 104 22.04 11.23 28.69
CA ALA A 104 22.49 10.99 30.06
C ALA A 104 22.70 9.50 30.35
N LEU A 105 21.79 8.60 29.95
CA LEU A 105 21.93 7.15 30.10
C LEU A 105 23.15 6.59 29.35
N VAL A 106 23.50 7.15 28.19
CA VAL A 106 24.68 6.76 27.43
C VAL A 106 25.98 7.19 28.12
N ARG A 107 25.96 8.32 28.84
CA ARG A 107 27.11 8.83 29.61
C ARG A 107 27.29 8.11 30.96
N MET A 108 26.29 7.39 31.45
CA MET A 108 26.38 6.60 32.69
C MET A 108 27.38 5.45 32.55
N SER A 109 28.06 5.11 33.65
CA SER A 109 28.93 3.93 33.67
C SER A 109 28.09 2.64 33.44
N PRO A 110 28.66 1.59 32.80
CA PRO A 110 27.95 0.34 32.59
C PRO A 110 27.43 -0.29 33.91
N GLY A 111 28.17 -0.12 35.01
CA GLY A 111 27.78 -0.62 36.34
C GLY A 111 26.58 0.13 36.91
N ASP A 112 26.55 1.46 36.80
CA ASP A 112 25.42 2.28 37.26
C ASP A 112 24.16 2.01 36.44
N ARG A 113 24.32 1.79 35.13
CA ARG A 113 23.22 1.45 34.23
C ARG A 113 22.64 0.07 34.53
N ALA A 114 23.48 -0.93 34.81
CA ALA A 114 23.02 -2.26 35.22
C ALA A 114 22.31 -2.23 36.57
N ALA A 115 22.81 -1.43 37.53
CA ALA A 115 22.15 -1.23 38.82
C ALA A 115 20.79 -0.52 38.68
N LEU A 116 20.66 0.41 37.71
CA LEU A 116 19.40 1.05 37.37
C LEU A 116 18.39 0.03 36.78
N GLU A 117 18.83 -0.82 35.86
CA GLU A 117 17.98 -1.84 35.23
C GLU A 117 17.53 -2.94 36.20
N ALA A 118 18.33 -3.24 37.23
CA ALA A 118 18.04 -4.26 38.24
C ALA A 118 16.92 -3.85 39.22
N LEU A 119 16.50 -2.58 39.24
CA LEU A 119 15.44 -2.10 40.13
C LEU A 119 14.05 -2.63 39.69
N PRO A 120 13.24 -3.14 40.62
CA PRO A 120 11.99 -3.84 40.29
C PRO A 120 10.83 -2.91 39.90
N SER A 121 10.85 -1.64 40.30
CA SER A 121 9.78 -0.67 40.02
C SER A 121 10.27 0.49 39.16
N LYS A 122 9.40 0.97 38.25
CA LYS A 122 9.69 2.12 37.38
C LYS A 122 9.89 3.41 38.19
N GLU A 123 9.14 3.60 39.27
CA GLU A 123 9.32 4.73 40.17
C GLU A 123 10.72 4.72 40.82
N ALA A 124 11.22 3.55 41.26
CA ALA A 124 12.57 3.44 41.82
C ALA A 124 13.64 3.73 40.75
N GLN A 125 13.45 3.24 39.52
CA GLN A 125 14.31 3.55 38.38
C GLN A 125 14.36 5.07 38.12
N LYS A 126 13.20 5.72 38.06
CA LYS A 126 13.12 7.18 37.88
C LYS A 126 13.85 7.95 38.97
N GLN A 127 13.60 7.62 40.24
CA GLN A 127 14.22 8.31 41.38
C GLN A 127 15.74 8.15 41.37
N ARG A 128 16.23 6.92 41.15
CA ARG A 128 17.67 6.63 41.11
C ARG A 128 18.37 7.33 39.94
N PHE A 129 17.70 7.42 38.79
CA PHE A 129 18.20 8.15 37.63
C PHE A 129 18.31 9.65 37.88
N VAL A 130 17.29 10.28 38.46
CA VAL A 130 17.32 11.72 38.82
C VAL A 130 18.37 12.00 39.89
N GLU A 131 18.53 11.11 40.87
CA GLU A 131 19.58 11.23 41.87
C GLU A 131 20.98 11.20 41.23
N HIS A 132 21.20 10.30 40.27
CA HIS A 132 22.45 10.23 39.51
C HIS A 132 22.67 11.52 38.68
N LEU A 133 21.64 11.99 38.00
CA LEU A 133 21.67 13.24 37.22
C LEU A 133 21.95 14.45 38.10
N ARG A 134 21.32 14.60 39.27
CA ARG A 134 21.55 15.72 40.18
C ARG A 134 23.01 15.84 40.62
N ARG A 135 23.74 14.73 40.72
CA ARG A 135 25.16 14.70 41.11
C ARG A 135 26.11 15.11 39.98
N HIS A 136 25.76 14.83 38.72
CA HIS A 136 26.66 15.03 37.57
C HIS A 136 26.24 16.19 36.65
N ALA A 137 24.95 16.52 36.61
CA ALA A 137 24.33 17.53 35.76
C ALA A 137 23.08 18.12 36.45
N PRO A 138 23.24 19.00 37.47
CA PRO A 138 22.13 19.49 38.29
C PRO A 138 21.09 20.30 37.49
N THR A 139 21.54 21.10 36.53
CA THR A 139 20.65 21.91 35.67
C THR A 139 19.74 21.03 34.80
N ASP A 140 20.29 19.95 34.25
CA ASP A 140 19.56 19.00 33.41
C ASP A 140 18.55 18.18 34.23
N ALA A 141 18.91 17.85 35.48
CA ALA A 141 18.02 17.15 36.40
C ALA A 141 16.77 17.98 36.75
N ASP A 142 16.92 19.28 36.95
CA ASP A 142 15.80 20.18 37.25
C ASP A 142 14.92 20.44 36.03
N ALA A 143 15.52 20.56 34.84
CA ALA A 143 14.79 20.69 33.58
C ALA A 143 13.97 19.42 33.27
N LEU A 144 14.59 18.23 33.42
CA LEU A 144 13.93 16.96 33.22
C LEU A 144 12.78 16.78 34.21
N ALA A 145 12.99 17.06 35.51
CA ALA A 145 11.97 16.86 36.54
C ALA A 145 10.69 17.69 36.36
N ARG A 146 10.75 18.82 35.64
CA ARG A 146 9.61 19.71 35.35
C ARG A 146 9.00 19.50 33.96
N SER A 147 9.52 18.54 33.19
CA SER A 147 9.12 18.34 31.81
C SER A 147 7.87 17.48 31.65
N SER A 148 7.17 17.69 30.54
CA SER A 148 6.05 16.84 30.10
C SER A 148 6.44 15.37 29.95
N PHE A 149 7.70 15.10 29.60
CA PHE A 149 8.25 13.74 29.52
C PHE A 149 8.32 13.06 30.89
N TRP A 150 8.73 13.80 31.92
CA TRP A 150 8.94 13.22 33.26
C TRP A 150 7.65 13.05 34.04
N GLU A 151 6.66 13.92 33.80
CA GLU A 151 5.27 13.76 34.24
C GLU A 151 4.64 12.47 33.68
N GLY A 152 4.98 12.09 32.45
CA GLY A 152 4.55 10.83 31.83
C GLY A 152 5.24 9.59 32.43
N ASN A 153 4.57 8.44 32.47
CA ASN A 153 5.16 7.16 32.94
C ASN A 153 5.95 6.41 31.84
N THR A 154 6.68 7.16 31.01
CA THR A 154 7.31 6.70 29.76
C THR A 154 8.80 6.41 29.88
N PHE A 155 9.43 6.76 31.00
CA PHE A 155 10.86 6.51 31.21
C PHE A 155 11.20 5.01 31.15
N LYS A 156 12.28 4.70 30.43
CA LYS A 156 12.85 3.37 30.25
C LYS A 156 14.38 3.46 30.33
N PRO A 157 15.03 2.63 31.16
CA PRO A 157 16.50 2.65 31.30
C PRO A 157 17.25 2.18 30.05
N LYS A 158 16.55 1.56 29.09
CA LYS A 158 17.13 1.08 27.83
C LYS A 158 17.09 2.11 26.70
N GLY A 159 16.21 3.10 26.78
CA GLY A 159 16.01 4.10 25.73
C GLY A 159 14.59 4.68 25.74
N ASN A 160 14.47 5.99 25.57
CA ASN A 160 13.27 6.78 25.82
C ASN A 160 12.73 7.43 24.56
N TYR A 161 13.61 7.99 23.72
CA TYR A 161 13.22 8.68 22.50
C TYR A 161 13.03 7.69 21.36
N VAL A 162 11.82 7.70 20.76
CA VAL A 162 11.52 6.99 19.51
C VAL A 162 10.77 7.95 18.61
N TYR A 163 11.39 8.34 17.50
CA TYR A 163 10.71 9.16 16.51
C TYR A 163 9.61 8.34 15.83
N SER A 164 8.37 8.75 16.04
CA SER A 164 7.16 8.17 15.43
C SER A 164 6.44 9.19 14.53
N GLY A 165 7.19 10.19 14.06
CA GLY A 165 6.68 11.24 13.20
C GLY A 165 6.40 10.77 11.77
N ALA A 166 6.19 11.74 10.88
CA ALA A 166 5.63 11.50 9.56
C ALA A 166 6.66 11.14 8.47
N GLY A 167 7.95 11.18 8.78
CA GLY A 167 9.03 10.81 7.86
C GLY A 167 10.12 9.97 8.50
N ILE A 168 11.29 9.96 7.87
CA ILE A 168 12.50 9.29 8.35
C ILE A 168 13.42 10.35 8.95
N GLU A 169 13.70 10.25 10.26
CA GLU A 169 14.69 11.09 10.90
C GLU A 169 16.09 10.71 10.41
N LEU A 170 16.74 11.63 9.70
CA LEU A 170 18.11 11.44 9.21
C LEU A 170 19.11 11.72 10.33
N TRP A 171 18.94 12.86 10.97
CA TRP A 171 19.83 13.35 12.02
C TRP A 171 19.08 14.33 12.91
N ARG A 172 19.55 14.45 14.15
CA ARG A 172 18.98 15.35 15.16
C ARG A 172 20.09 16.09 15.89
N THR A 173 19.76 17.32 16.27
CA THR A 173 20.50 18.17 17.20
C THR A 173 19.72 18.25 18.52
N SER A 174 20.29 18.90 19.53
CA SER A 174 19.60 19.14 20.82
C SER A 174 18.29 19.95 20.67
N GLU A 175 18.14 20.73 19.60
CA GLU A 175 16.96 21.59 19.41
C GLU A 175 16.11 21.27 18.18
N ARG A 176 16.70 20.67 17.15
CA ARG A 176 16.06 20.46 15.84
C ARG A 176 16.33 19.07 15.31
N ARG A 177 15.35 18.49 14.59
CA ARG A 177 15.50 17.26 13.83
C ARG A 177 15.39 17.51 12.34
N PHE A 178 16.13 16.73 11.56
CA PHE A 178 16.13 16.73 10.11
C PHE A 178 15.44 15.47 9.63
N VAL A 179 14.36 15.65 8.89
CA VAL A 179 13.48 14.57 8.44
C VAL A 179 13.49 14.55 6.92
N THR A 180 13.54 13.36 6.34
CA THR A 180 13.36 13.12 4.90
C THR A 180 12.19 12.18 4.67
N LEU A 181 11.71 12.12 3.43
CA LEU A 181 10.53 11.35 3.03
C LEU A 181 9.32 11.64 3.94
N ASP A 182 9.18 12.89 4.38
CA ASP A 182 8.05 13.32 5.21
C ASP A 182 6.83 13.60 4.33
N PHE A 183 5.91 12.64 4.28
CA PHE A 183 4.61 12.80 3.61
C PHE A 183 3.57 13.52 4.46
N GLY A 184 3.95 13.95 5.67
CA GLY A 184 3.09 14.65 6.60
C GLY A 184 2.11 13.72 7.32
N ARG A 185 1.14 14.36 7.96
CA ARG A 185 0.07 13.70 8.72
C ARG A 185 -1.26 13.88 8.01
N SER A 186 -2.11 12.86 8.10
CA SER A 186 -3.48 12.94 7.59
C SER A 186 -4.21 14.12 8.20
N PHE A 187 -4.96 14.85 7.38
CA PHE A 187 -5.84 15.91 7.87
C PHE A 187 -7.03 15.36 8.67
N LYS A 188 -7.45 14.12 8.38
CA LYS A 188 -8.60 13.48 9.01
C LYS A 188 -8.33 13.05 10.45
N ASP A 189 -7.25 12.30 10.67
CA ASP A 189 -6.98 11.63 11.95
C ASP A 189 -5.64 12.03 12.59
N ARG A 190 -4.88 12.93 11.96
CA ARG A 190 -3.55 13.41 12.40
C ARG A 190 -2.50 12.32 12.55
N GLN A 191 -2.72 11.13 11.98
CA GLN A 191 -1.73 10.05 12.00
C GLN A 191 -0.69 10.23 10.88
N PRO A 192 0.56 9.73 11.07
CA PRO A 192 1.57 9.67 10.02
C PRO A 192 1.07 8.98 8.75
N VAL A 193 1.23 9.64 7.61
CA VAL A 193 0.74 9.13 6.31
C VAL A 193 1.41 7.81 5.92
N ILE A 194 2.73 7.72 6.06
CA ILE A 194 3.49 6.49 5.76
C ILE A 194 2.96 5.30 6.54
N ARG A 195 2.64 5.49 7.83
CA ARG A 195 2.13 4.42 8.69
C ARG A 195 0.81 3.88 8.17
N ARG A 196 -0.11 4.78 7.78
CA ARG A 196 -1.41 4.39 7.20
C ARG A 196 -1.22 3.61 5.91
N ILE A 197 -0.32 4.06 5.03
CA ILE A 197 -0.01 3.34 3.79
C ILE A 197 0.60 1.97 4.08
N ALA A 198 1.55 1.87 5.01
CA ALA A 198 2.21 0.62 5.38
C ALA A 198 1.26 -0.41 6.00
N GLU A 199 0.25 0.04 6.77
CA GLU A 199 -0.77 -0.83 7.34
C GLU A 199 -1.76 -1.36 6.28
N ARG A 200 -1.97 -0.63 5.19
CA ARG A 200 -2.97 -0.94 4.14
C ARG A 200 -2.38 -1.68 2.93
N LEU A 201 -1.11 -1.43 2.62
CA LEU A 201 -0.40 -2.02 1.48
C LEU A 201 -0.43 -3.57 1.48
N PRO A 202 -0.18 -4.29 2.59
CA PRO A 202 -0.19 -5.75 2.59
C PRO A 202 -1.55 -6.35 2.20
N VAL A 203 -2.65 -5.71 2.59
CA VAL A 203 -4.02 -6.17 2.29
C VAL A 203 -4.30 -6.12 0.78
N THR A 204 -3.93 -5.01 0.15
CA THR A 204 -4.06 -4.87 -1.30
C THR A 204 -3.15 -5.84 -2.05
N LEU A 205 -1.91 -6.01 -1.59
CA LEU A 205 -0.98 -6.98 -2.18
C LEU A 205 -1.52 -8.40 -2.06
N GLU A 206 -2.16 -8.74 -0.94
CA GLU A 206 -2.77 -10.05 -0.75
C GLU A 206 -3.88 -10.31 -1.79
N ILE A 207 -4.85 -9.41 -1.93
CA ILE A 207 -5.94 -9.57 -2.91
C ILE A 207 -5.38 -9.76 -4.32
N ASN A 208 -4.46 -8.87 -4.72
CA ASN A 208 -3.94 -8.87 -6.07
C ASN A 208 -3.02 -10.07 -6.34
N LEU A 209 -2.19 -10.48 -5.37
CA LEU A 209 -1.31 -11.64 -5.52
C LEU A 209 -2.10 -12.95 -5.57
N LEU A 210 -3.09 -13.12 -4.70
CA LEU A 210 -4.01 -14.26 -4.77
C LEU A 210 -4.79 -14.26 -6.07
N GLY A 211 -5.26 -13.09 -6.52
CA GLY A 211 -5.97 -12.96 -7.77
C GLY A 211 -5.12 -13.35 -8.98
N ILE A 212 -3.86 -12.90 -9.05
CA ILE A 212 -2.93 -13.35 -10.09
C ILE A 212 -2.72 -14.86 -9.97
N LEU A 213 -2.42 -15.39 -8.78
CA LEU A 213 -2.14 -16.81 -8.61
C LEU A 213 -3.30 -17.68 -9.09
N ILE A 214 -4.52 -17.40 -8.65
CA ILE A 214 -5.72 -18.14 -9.05
C ILE A 214 -5.97 -17.95 -10.55
N ALA A 215 -5.76 -16.75 -11.08
CA ALA A 215 -5.97 -16.48 -12.50
C ALA A 215 -5.08 -17.35 -13.39
N TYR A 216 -3.82 -17.56 -13.01
CA TYR A 216 -2.90 -18.43 -13.75
C TYR A 216 -3.17 -19.91 -13.49
N VAL A 217 -3.43 -20.31 -12.24
CA VAL A 217 -3.74 -21.69 -11.86
C VAL A 217 -5.01 -22.21 -12.56
N VAL A 218 -6.02 -21.37 -12.74
CA VAL A 218 -7.27 -21.74 -13.42
C VAL A 218 -7.17 -21.49 -14.93
N GLY A 219 -6.65 -20.32 -15.33
CA GLY A 219 -6.62 -19.89 -16.72
C GLY A 219 -5.74 -20.77 -17.61
N ILE A 220 -4.56 -21.20 -17.12
CA ILE A 220 -3.65 -22.02 -17.92
C ILE A 220 -4.26 -23.39 -18.26
N PRO A 221 -4.71 -24.22 -17.29
CA PRO A 221 -5.33 -25.51 -17.60
C PRO A 221 -6.58 -25.36 -18.47
N LEU A 222 -7.40 -24.34 -18.20
CA LEU A 222 -8.61 -24.06 -18.98
C LEU A 222 -8.27 -23.76 -20.44
N GLY A 223 -7.25 -22.93 -20.69
CA GLY A 223 -6.81 -22.61 -22.05
C GLY A 223 -6.23 -23.80 -22.80
N ILE A 224 -5.46 -24.66 -22.13
CA ILE A 224 -4.97 -25.92 -22.71
C ILE A 224 -6.16 -26.82 -23.08
N TRP A 225 -7.14 -26.97 -22.18
CA TRP A 225 -8.32 -27.79 -22.41
C TRP A 225 -9.14 -27.28 -23.60
N LEU A 226 -9.36 -25.96 -23.69
CA LEU A 226 -10.07 -25.32 -24.80
C LEU A 226 -9.33 -25.49 -26.15
N ALA A 227 -8.00 -25.52 -26.15
CA ALA A 227 -7.22 -25.75 -27.36
C ALA A 227 -7.26 -27.22 -27.82
N VAL A 228 -7.16 -28.17 -26.88
CA VAL A 228 -7.15 -29.61 -27.18
C VAL A 228 -8.54 -30.09 -27.63
N ARG A 229 -9.61 -29.51 -27.07
CA ARG A 229 -11.00 -29.84 -27.43
C ARG A 229 -11.63 -28.82 -28.38
N GLN A 230 -10.83 -28.19 -29.23
CA GLN A 230 -11.29 -27.17 -30.16
C GLN A 230 -12.50 -27.65 -30.99
N ASN A 231 -13.48 -26.78 -31.19
CA ASN A 231 -14.71 -26.99 -31.96
C ASN A 231 -15.73 -27.98 -31.37
N THR A 232 -15.50 -28.49 -30.16
CA THR A 232 -16.50 -29.29 -29.43
C THR A 232 -17.58 -28.41 -28.80
N LEU A 233 -18.73 -28.99 -28.42
CA LEU A 233 -19.76 -28.27 -27.66
C LEU A 233 -19.19 -27.68 -26.35
N GLY A 234 -18.33 -28.43 -25.66
CA GLY A 234 -17.66 -27.96 -24.45
C GLY A 234 -16.80 -26.71 -24.69
N ASP A 235 -16.02 -26.68 -25.78
CA ASP A 235 -15.25 -25.50 -26.18
C ASP A 235 -16.15 -24.30 -26.45
N ARG A 236 -17.25 -24.48 -27.19
CA ARG A 236 -18.20 -23.39 -27.49
C ARG A 236 -18.88 -22.83 -26.25
N VAL A 237 -19.32 -23.70 -25.33
CA VAL A 237 -19.99 -23.28 -24.09
C VAL A 237 -19.01 -22.54 -23.18
N VAL A 238 -17.83 -23.11 -22.92
CA VAL A 238 -16.85 -22.51 -22.02
C VAL A 238 -16.24 -21.23 -22.62
N THR A 239 -16.00 -21.18 -23.94
CA THR A 239 -15.56 -19.96 -24.62
C THR A 239 -16.62 -18.86 -24.51
N THR A 240 -17.90 -19.19 -24.72
CA THR A 240 -18.99 -18.23 -24.53
C THR A 240 -19.08 -17.77 -23.07
N ALA A 241 -19.01 -18.68 -22.11
CA ALA A 241 -19.06 -18.35 -20.69
C ALA A 241 -17.91 -17.43 -20.26
N THR A 242 -16.67 -17.75 -20.66
CA THR A 242 -15.50 -16.90 -20.38
C THR A 242 -15.56 -15.55 -21.08
N PHE A 243 -16.19 -15.47 -22.27
CA PHE A 243 -16.44 -14.20 -22.96
C PHE A 243 -17.48 -13.34 -22.22
N VAL A 244 -18.55 -13.95 -21.71
CA VAL A 244 -19.55 -13.27 -20.87
C VAL A 244 -18.88 -12.74 -19.60
N LEU A 245 -18.11 -13.57 -18.90
CA LEU A 245 -17.31 -13.16 -17.75
C LEU A 245 -16.43 -11.95 -18.08
N TRP A 246 -15.68 -12.00 -19.19
CA TRP A 246 -14.82 -10.88 -19.58
C TRP A 246 -15.59 -9.57 -19.88
N SER A 247 -16.85 -9.67 -20.30
CA SER A 247 -17.69 -8.52 -20.67
C SER A 247 -18.40 -7.87 -19.46
N MET A 248 -18.41 -8.53 -18.30
CA MET A 248 -19.07 -8.01 -17.11
C MET A 248 -18.15 -7.05 -16.35
N PRO A 249 -18.62 -5.88 -15.90
CA PRO A 249 -17.84 -5.02 -15.02
C PRO A 249 -17.59 -5.66 -13.66
N SER A 250 -16.36 -5.57 -13.14
CA SER A 250 -15.97 -6.16 -11.83
C SER A 250 -16.81 -5.62 -10.67
N PHE A 251 -17.10 -4.31 -10.64
CA PHE A 251 -17.94 -3.70 -9.62
C PHE A 251 -19.36 -4.28 -9.63
N TRP A 252 -19.92 -4.52 -10.82
CA TRP A 252 -21.28 -5.04 -10.97
C TRP A 252 -21.37 -6.48 -10.49
N VAL A 253 -20.40 -7.32 -10.87
CA VAL A 253 -20.31 -8.70 -10.36
C VAL A 253 -20.11 -8.70 -8.84
N GLY A 254 -19.27 -7.83 -8.30
CA GLY A 254 -19.09 -7.70 -6.84
C GLY A 254 -20.39 -7.38 -6.10
N LEU A 255 -21.18 -6.43 -6.63
CA LEU A 255 -22.49 -6.10 -6.07
C LEU A 255 -23.47 -7.27 -6.13
N LEU A 256 -23.52 -8.00 -7.26
CA LEU A 256 -24.35 -9.20 -7.35
C LEU A 256 -23.92 -10.27 -6.36
N LEU A 257 -22.61 -10.46 -6.17
CA LEU A 257 -22.11 -11.43 -5.21
C LEU A 257 -22.55 -11.08 -3.78
N ILE A 258 -22.50 -9.80 -3.39
CA ILE A 258 -23.04 -9.35 -2.10
C ILE A 258 -24.55 -9.62 -2.01
N ILE A 259 -25.32 -9.25 -3.04
CA ILE A 259 -26.79 -9.41 -3.03
C ILE A 259 -27.18 -10.87 -2.87
N PHE A 260 -26.59 -11.80 -3.62
CA PHE A 260 -27.00 -13.20 -3.61
C PHE A 260 -26.35 -14.03 -2.51
N PHE A 261 -25.10 -13.75 -2.15
CA PHE A 261 -24.34 -14.59 -1.22
C PHE A 261 -24.18 -13.99 0.18
N CYS A 262 -24.49 -12.72 0.38
CA CYS A 262 -24.37 -12.07 1.69
C CYS A 262 -25.72 -11.59 2.26
N ASN A 263 -26.84 -11.84 1.56
CA ASN A 263 -28.19 -11.51 2.02
C ASN A 263 -28.96 -12.77 2.45
N ARG A 264 -29.70 -12.67 3.56
CA ARG A 264 -30.56 -13.72 4.14
C ARG A 264 -31.74 -14.10 3.26
N GLU A 265 -32.16 -13.21 2.37
CA GLU A 265 -33.22 -13.50 1.39
C GLU A 265 -32.80 -14.53 0.34
N PHE A 266 -31.48 -14.70 0.14
CA PHE A 266 -30.91 -15.62 -0.83
C PHE A 266 -30.05 -16.69 -0.12
N PHE A 267 -28.75 -16.74 -0.42
CA PHE A 267 -27.90 -17.84 0.03
C PHE A 267 -27.19 -17.56 1.36
N TYR A 268 -26.94 -16.29 1.76
CA TYR A 268 -26.27 -15.91 3.01
C TYR A 268 -25.07 -16.81 3.40
N TRP A 269 -24.23 -17.13 2.43
CA TRP A 269 -23.08 -18.02 2.59
C TRP A 269 -21.82 -17.31 3.01
N PHE A 270 -21.70 -16.01 2.81
CA PHE A 270 -20.47 -15.25 3.03
C PHE A 270 -20.77 -13.91 3.72
N PRO A 271 -19.79 -13.34 4.45
CA PRO A 271 -19.93 -12.03 5.05
C PRO A 271 -19.93 -10.94 3.97
N ALA A 272 -20.69 -9.87 4.20
CA ALA A 272 -20.77 -8.75 3.26
C ALA A 272 -19.54 -7.84 3.27
N SER A 273 -18.81 -7.79 4.39
CA SER A 273 -17.73 -6.82 4.61
C SER A 273 -16.67 -7.28 5.60
N GLY A 274 -15.48 -6.68 5.50
CA GLY A 274 -14.37 -6.88 6.45
C GLY A 274 -13.48 -8.08 6.13
N MET A 275 -12.45 -8.31 6.94
CA MET A 275 -11.46 -9.38 6.73
C MET A 275 -11.51 -10.50 7.77
N GLN A 276 -12.20 -10.28 8.89
CA GLN A 276 -12.27 -11.21 10.01
C GLN A 276 -13.62 -11.07 10.72
N SER A 277 -14.04 -12.15 11.38
CA SER A 277 -15.25 -12.15 12.19
C SER A 277 -15.13 -11.22 13.40
N ILE A 278 -16.26 -10.66 13.85
CA ILE A 278 -16.32 -9.74 15.01
C ILE A 278 -15.82 -10.42 16.30
N ASN A 279 -15.99 -11.73 16.43
CA ASN A 279 -15.55 -12.53 17.57
C ASN A 279 -14.12 -13.08 17.41
N ALA A 280 -13.35 -12.60 16.44
CA ALA A 280 -11.97 -13.02 16.24
C ALA A 280 -11.13 -12.74 17.49
N SER A 281 -10.56 -13.79 18.08
CA SER A 281 -9.68 -13.71 19.24
C SER A 281 -8.23 -13.99 18.84
N PRO A 282 -7.24 -13.27 19.40
CA PRO A 282 -5.82 -13.60 19.24
C PRO A 282 -5.46 -15.02 19.66
N GLU A 283 -6.27 -15.65 20.52
CA GLU A 283 -6.07 -17.01 21.03
C GLU A 283 -6.45 -18.10 20.01
N TRP A 284 -7.07 -17.73 18.89
CA TRP A 284 -7.44 -18.70 17.87
C TRP A 284 -6.21 -19.40 17.27
N GLY A 285 -6.31 -20.72 17.13
CA GLY A 285 -5.34 -21.53 16.39
C GLY A 285 -5.18 -21.05 14.95
N PHE A 286 -3.99 -21.25 14.38
CA PHE A 286 -3.64 -20.77 13.03
C PHE A 286 -4.67 -21.18 11.96
N PHE A 287 -5.08 -22.46 11.93
CA PHE A 287 -6.02 -22.95 10.92
C PHE A 287 -7.42 -22.32 11.03
N HIS A 288 -7.88 -21.99 12.24
CA HIS A 288 -9.16 -21.29 12.42
C HIS A 288 -9.06 -19.87 11.86
N ARG A 289 -8.00 -19.12 12.23
CA ARG A 289 -7.78 -17.77 11.70
C ARG A 289 -7.65 -17.75 10.18
N LEU A 290 -6.93 -18.73 9.61
CA LEU A 290 -6.81 -18.86 8.16
C LEU A 290 -8.17 -19.16 7.51
N GLY A 291 -8.96 -20.06 8.09
CA GLY A 291 -10.30 -20.38 7.60
C GLY A 291 -11.23 -19.18 7.63
N ASP A 292 -11.26 -18.43 8.73
CA ASP A 292 -12.03 -17.19 8.87
C ASP A 292 -11.60 -16.14 7.85
N HIS A 293 -10.30 -15.93 7.70
CA HIS A 293 -9.75 -14.98 6.73
C HIS A 293 -10.09 -15.36 5.28
N VAL A 294 -9.92 -16.63 4.89
CA VAL A 294 -10.30 -17.13 3.56
C VAL A 294 -11.80 -16.96 3.33
N TYR A 295 -12.62 -17.20 4.34
CA TYR A 295 -14.07 -17.04 4.26
C TYR A 295 -14.48 -15.59 3.99
N HIS A 296 -13.80 -14.62 4.61
CA HIS A 296 -14.04 -13.18 4.35
C HIS A 296 -13.46 -12.72 3.01
N MET A 297 -12.30 -13.24 2.62
CA MET A 297 -11.60 -12.82 1.40
C MET A 297 -12.07 -13.55 0.13
N PHE A 298 -12.90 -14.59 0.24
CA PHE A 298 -13.34 -15.41 -0.90
C PHE A 298 -14.01 -14.60 -2.00
N LEU A 299 -15.08 -13.86 -1.69
CA LEU A 299 -15.82 -13.05 -2.69
C LEU A 299 -14.98 -11.89 -3.25
N PRO A 300 -14.25 -11.11 -2.43
CA PRO A 300 -13.36 -10.07 -2.94
C PRO A 300 -12.31 -10.62 -3.91
N VAL A 301 -11.64 -11.71 -3.54
CA VAL A 301 -10.62 -12.35 -4.39
C VAL A 301 -11.27 -12.89 -5.66
N LEU A 302 -12.42 -13.58 -5.57
CA LEU A 302 -13.16 -14.07 -6.74
C LEU A 302 -13.49 -12.93 -7.72
N THR A 303 -14.00 -11.81 -7.20
CA THR A 303 -14.36 -10.63 -7.99
C THR A 303 -13.14 -9.97 -8.64
N SER A 304 -11.98 -9.99 -7.97
CA SER A 304 -10.73 -9.50 -8.55
C SER A 304 -10.13 -10.44 -9.62
N THR A 305 -10.51 -11.72 -9.61
CA THR A 305 -9.83 -12.77 -10.39
C THR A 305 -10.53 -13.13 -11.69
N TYR A 306 -11.86 -13.05 -11.74
CA TYR A 306 -12.63 -13.76 -12.77
C TYR A 306 -12.36 -13.29 -14.22
N ILE A 307 -12.15 -11.99 -14.39
CA ILE A 307 -11.73 -11.38 -15.67
C ILE A 307 -10.36 -11.92 -16.09
N SER A 308 -9.43 -11.97 -15.14
CA SER A 308 -8.03 -12.34 -15.39
C SER A 308 -7.89 -13.79 -15.87
N PHE A 309 -8.58 -14.76 -15.27
CA PHE A 309 -8.49 -16.15 -15.76
C PHE A 309 -9.13 -16.32 -17.14
N ALA A 310 -10.22 -15.59 -17.43
CA ALA A 310 -10.85 -15.61 -18.76
C ALA A 310 -9.86 -15.13 -19.84
N VAL A 311 -9.16 -14.02 -19.57
CA VAL A 311 -8.13 -13.49 -20.46
C VAL A 311 -6.95 -14.46 -20.60
N ILE A 312 -6.42 -14.99 -19.49
CA ILE A 312 -5.27 -15.93 -19.50
C ILE A 312 -5.61 -17.21 -20.25
N SER A 313 -6.81 -17.78 -20.05
CA SER A 313 -7.25 -18.97 -20.78
C SER A 313 -7.31 -18.75 -22.28
N ARG A 314 -7.73 -17.56 -22.74
CA ARG A 314 -7.76 -17.20 -24.16
C ARG A 314 -6.35 -17.04 -24.74
N TYR A 315 -5.43 -16.40 -24.01
CA TYR A 315 -4.03 -16.31 -24.42
C TYR A 315 -3.39 -17.69 -24.48
N MET A 316 -3.62 -18.54 -23.47
CA MET A 316 -3.06 -19.88 -23.43
C MET A 316 -3.64 -20.75 -24.54
N ARG A 317 -4.94 -20.66 -24.82
CA ARG A 317 -5.58 -21.36 -25.96
C ARG A 317 -4.93 -20.97 -27.28
N THR A 318 -4.76 -19.68 -27.53
CA THR A 318 -4.16 -19.15 -28.77
C THR A 318 -2.73 -19.65 -28.93
N SER A 319 -1.93 -19.50 -27.87
CA SER A 319 -0.53 -19.94 -27.82
C SER A 319 -0.39 -21.45 -28.06
N VAL A 320 -1.24 -22.28 -27.45
CA VAL A 320 -1.24 -23.73 -27.66
C VAL A 320 -1.60 -24.09 -29.10
N LEU A 321 -2.62 -23.46 -29.68
CA LEU A 321 -3.03 -23.72 -31.07
C LEU A 321 -1.95 -23.34 -32.09
N GLU A 322 -1.23 -22.25 -31.87
CA GLU A 322 -0.08 -21.84 -32.69
C GLU A 322 1.07 -22.84 -32.58
N ASN A 323 1.41 -23.25 -31.36
CA ASN A 323 2.49 -24.19 -31.11
C ASN A 323 2.17 -25.61 -31.63
N LEU A 324 0.90 -26.05 -31.58
CA LEU A 324 0.46 -27.34 -32.13
C LEU A 324 0.69 -27.48 -33.65
N ARG A 325 0.82 -26.35 -34.37
CA ARG A 325 1.05 -26.30 -35.81
C ARG A 325 2.54 -26.29 -36.20
N GLN A 326 3.44 -26.25 -35.23
CA GLN A 326 4.88 -26.15 -35.45
C GLN A 326 5.52 -27.50 -35.82
N ASP A 327 6.63 -27.46 -36.55
CA ASP A 327 7.28 -28.67 -37.07
C ASP A 327 7.84 -29.58 -35.96
N TYR A 328 8.31 -29.02 -34.84
CA TYR A 328 8.79 -29.83 -33.71
C TYR A 328 7.68 -30.72 -33.12
N VAL A 329 6.40 -30.31 -33.21
CA VAL A 329 5.24 -31.11 -32.78
C VAL A 329 4.98 -32.23 -33.77
N ARG A 330 5.09 -31.95 -35.08
CA ARG A 330 4.98 -32.97 -36.13
C ARG A 330 6.06 -34.04 -35.97
N THR A 331 7.31 -33.64 -35.70
CA THR A 331 8.40 -34.57 -35.40
C THR A 331 8.13 -35.40 -34.15
N ALA A 332 7.63 -34.79 -33.08
CA ALA A 332 7.28 -35.51 -31.84
C ALA A 332 6.19 -36.57 -32.08
N ARG A 333 5.16 -36.25 -32.87
CA ARG A 333 4.12 -37.20 -33.29
C ARG A 333 4.67 -38.29 -34.21
N ALA A 334 5.55 -37.96 -35.15
CA ALA A 334 6.19 -38.93 -36.04
C ALA A 334 7.09 -39.93 -35.29
N LYS A 335 7.66 -39.53 -34.14
CA LYS A 335 8.37 -40.43 -33.23
C LYS A 335 7.46 -41.36 -32.42
N GLY A 336 6.14 -41.32 -32.62
CA GLY A 336 5.17 -42.19 -31.94
C GLY A 336 4.85 -41.79 -30.50
N LEU A 337 5.19 -40.56 -30.07
CA LEU A 337 4.87 -40.09 -28.72
C LEU A 337 3.36 -39.94 -28.53
N HIS A 338 2.86 -40.35 -27.37
CA HIS A 338 1.45 -40.17 -27.01
C HIS A 338 1.07 -38.68 -26.95
N GLU A 339 -0.12 -38.32 -27.44
CA GLU A 339 -0.61 -36.93 -27.53
C GLU A 339 -0.53 -36.17 -26.19
N LYS A 340 -0.78 -36.83 -25.05
CA LYS A 340 -0.59 -36.21 -23.72
C LYS A 340 0.85 -35.75 -23.49
N THR A 341 1.82 -36.56 -23.89
CA THR A 341 3.26 -36.25 -23.78
C THR A 341 3.64 -35.11 -24.73
N VAL A 342 3.11 -35.14 -25.96
CA VAL A 342 3.31 -34.07 -26.94
C VAL A 342 2.81 -32.73 -26.37
N ILE A 343 1.59 -32.71 -25.82
CA ILE A 343 1.00 -31.48 -25.25
C ILE A 343 1.76 -31.02 -24.00
N LEU A 344 1.89 -31.87 -22.98
CA LEU A 344 2.42 -31.45 -21.67
C LEU A 344 3.92 -31.20 -21.67
N ARG A 345 4.70 -31.89 -22.52
CA ARG A 345 6.16 -31.79 -22.52
C ARG A 345 6.71 -30.92 -23.64
N HIS A 346 6.09 -30.94 -24.82
CA HIS A 346 6.62 -30.22 -26.00
C HIS A 346 5.86 -28.91 -26.29
N VAL A 347 4.53 -28.91 -26.22
CA VAL A 347 3.72 -27.73 -26.55
C VAL A 347 3.64 -26.75 -25.38
N TYR A 348 3.33 -27.27 -24.18
CA TYR A 348 3.11 -26.47 -22.97
C TYR A 348 4.26 -25.51 -22.68
N ARG A 349 5.50 -26.01 -22.65
CA ARG A 349 6.68 -25.22 -22.30
C ARG A 349 6.89 -24.01 -23.21
N ASN A 350 6.68 -24.18 -24.51
CA ASN A 350 6.79 -23.09 -25.48
C ASN A 350 5.57 -22.16 -25.43
N SER A 351 4.40 -22.71 -25.08
CA SER A 351 3.16 -21.93 -24.98
C SER A 351 3.14 -21.00 -23.76
N LEU A 352 3.99 -21.25 -22.75
CA LEU A 352 4.11 -20.42 -21.55
C LEU A 352 4.85 -19.11 -21.78
N ILE A 353 5.69 -18.98 -22.81
CA ILE A 353 6.55 -17.79 -22.99
C ILE A 353 5.72 -16.49 -23.05
N PRO A 354 4.65 -16.40 -23.87
CA PRO A 354 3.77 -15.22 -23.87
C PRO A 354 3.02 -15.03 -22.56
N ILE A 355 2.67 -16.13 -21.86
CA ILE A 355 1.92 -16.09 -20.61
C ILE A 355 2.75 -15.50 -19.48
N VAL A 356 4.01 -15.92 -19.37
CA VAL A 356 4.98 -15.35 -18.42
C VAL A 356 5.28 -13.88 -18.76
N THR A 357 5.31 -13.55 -20.05
CA THR A 357 5.50 -12.17 -20.51
C THR A 357 4.38 -11.26 -20.00
N THR A 358 3.13 -11.69 -20.14
CA THR A 358 1.97 -10.93 -19.62
C THR A 358 1.98 -10.86 -18.09
N ALA A 359 2.46 -11.89 -17.39
CA ALA A 359 2.55 -11.89 -15.92
C ALA A 359 3.45 -10.78 -15.39
N ALA A 360 4.58 -10.53 -16.05
CA ALA A 360 5.51 -9.47 -15.67
C ALA A 360 4.83 -8.09 -15.69
N GLY A 361 3.98 -7.82 -16.69
CA GLY A 361 3.22 -6.58 -16.82
C GLY A 361 2.14 -6.35 -15.77
N LEU A 362 1.77 -7.36 -14.97
CA LEU A 362 0.78 -7.22 -13.89
C LEU A 362 1.39 -6.68 -12.59
N LEU A 363 2.72 -6.72 -12.44
CA LEU A 363 3.40 -6.29 -11.22
C LEU A 363 3.13 -4.83 -10.82
N PRO A 364 3.09 -3.84 -11.73
CA PRO A 364 2.73 -2.46 -11.36
C PRO A 364 1.30 -2.37 -10.79
N GLY A 365 0.38 -3.15 -11.36
CA GLY A 365 -1.03 -3.19 -10.96
C GLY A 365 -1.26 -3.79 -9.57
N LEU A 366 -0.35 -4.63 -9.07
CA LEU A 366 -0.43 -5.20 -7.72
C LEU A 366 -0.50 -4.11 -6.63
N ILE A 367 0.08 -2.95 -6.90
CA ILE A 367 0.34 -1.91 -5.91
C ILE A 367 -0.71 -0.82 -5.91
N ALA A 368 -1.27 -0.50 -7.08
CA ALA A 368 -2.30 0.54 -7.23
C ALA A 368 -3.59 0.21 -6.48
N GLY A 369 -3.85 -1.07 -6.22
CA GLY A 369 -5.02 -1.55 -5.52
C GLY A 369 -6.31 -1.52 -6.32
N SER A 370 -7.33 -2.20 -5.80
CA SER A 370 -8.61 -2.32 -6.48
C SER A 370 -9.65 -1.46 -5.77
N VAL A 371 -9.69 -0.17 -6.13
CA VAL A 371 -10.56 0.84 -5.50
C VAL A 371 -12.00 0.34 -5.38
N PHE A 372 -12.57 -0.18 -6.47
CA PHE A 372 -13.96 -0.65 -6.47
C PHE A 372 -14.17 -1.88 -5.59
N ILE A 373 -13.30 -2.89 -5.68
CA ILE A 373 -13.47 -4.12 -4.89
C ILE A 373 -13.30 -3.84 -3.41
N GLU A 374 -12.26 -3.10 -3.05
CA GLU A 374 -12.00 -2.76 -1.65
C GLU A 374 -13.09 -1.84 -1.08
N THR A 375 -13.71 -0.98 -1.89
CA THR A 375 -14.86 -0.17 -1.44
C THR A 375 -16.13 -0.99 -1.29
N ILE A 376 -16.46 -1.83 -2.27
CA ILE A 376 -17.68 -2.66 -2.26
C ILE A 376 -17.68 -3.63 -1.06
N PHE A 377 -16.55 -4.29 -0.81
CA PHE A 377 -16.41 -5.23 0.30
C PHE A 377 -15.89 -4.58 1.60
N THR A 378 -15.70 -3.25 1.60
CA THR A 378 -15.18 -2.48 2.75
C THR A 378 -13.90 -3.08 3.34
N ILE A 379 -12.97 -3.42 2.44
CA ILE A 379 -11.67 -3.99 2.82
C ILE A 379 -10.69 -2.85 3.05
N PRO A 380 -9.98 -2.81 4.20
CA PRO A 380 -9.03 -1.76 4.51
C PRO A 380 -7.72 -1.94 3.72
N GLY A 381 -7.76 -1.75 2.41
CA GLY A 381 -6.59 -1.72 1.54
C GLY A 381 -6.24 -0.30 1.05
N MET A 382 -5.27 -0.23 0.12
CA MET A 382 -4.80 0.98 -0.53
C MET A 382 -5.84 1.62 -1.44
N GLY A 383 -6.63 0.83 -2.16
CA GLY A 383 -7.71 1.32 -3.01
C GLY A 383 -8.80 2.01 -2.19
N TYR A 384 -9.21 1.39 -1.08
CA TYR A 384 -10.16 2.00 -0.14
C TYR A 384 -9.59 3.26 0.52
N LEU A 385 -8.33 3.21 0.99
CA LEU A 385 -7.65 4.38 1.56
C LEU A 385 -7.58 5.53 0.55
N SER A 386 -7.28 5.25 -0.72
CA SER A 386 -7.23 6.26 -1.79
C SER A 386 -8.58 6.92 -2.00
N PHE A 387 -9.64 6.13 -2.10
CA PHE A 387 -11.01 6.62 -2.25
C PHE A 387 -11.43 7.50 -1.07
N GLU A 388 -11.22 7.00 0.15
CA GLU A 388 -11.54 7.73 1.38
C GLU A 388 -10.77 9.05 1.47
N SER A 389 -9.50 9.08 1.07
CA SER A 389 -8.65 10.26 1.14
C SER A 389 -9.09 11.33 0.15
N VAL A 390 -9.52 10.93 -1.05
CA VAL A 390 -10.07 11.86 -2.05
C VAL A 390 -11.40 12.44 -1.57
N LEU A 391 -12.31 11.60 -1.05
CA LEU A 391 -13.60 12.05 -0.53
C LEU A 391 -13.46 13.01 0.66
N ASN A 392 -12.54 12.71 1.58
CA ASN A 392 -12.29 13.55 2.75
C ASN A 392 -11.36 14.74 2.46
N ARG A 393 -10.92 14.93 1.20
CA ARG A 393 -9.97 15.98 0.79
C ARG A 393 -8.69 15.97 1.65
N ASP A 394 -8.21 14.78 1.99
CA ASP A 394 -6.98 14.60 2.77
C ASP A 394 -5.76 14.76 1.86
N TYR A 395 -5.39 16.01 1.60
CA TYR A 395 -4.35 16.36 0.62
C TYR A 395 -3.00 15.67 0.87
N PRO A 396 -2.45 15.64 2.11
CA PRO A 396 -1.19 14.92 2.38
C PRO A 396 -1.27 13.44 2.02
N MET A 397 -2.38 12.79 2.37
CA MET A 397 -2.59 11.38 2.09
C MET A 397 -2.70 11.11 0.59
N VAL A 398 -3.49 11.90 -0.14
CA VAL A 398 -3.66 11.73 -1.59
C VAL A 398 -2.34 11.95 -2.33
N MET A 399 -1.60 13.02 -1.99
CA MET A 399 -0.29 13.29 -2.58
C MET A 399 0.70 12.16 -2.32
N ALA A 400 0.71 11.60 -1.11
CA ALA A 400 1.56 10.47 -0.78
C ALA A 400 1.19 9.21 -1.55
N ILE A 401 -0.09 8.87 -1.63
CA ILE A 401 -0.59 7.69 -2.36
C ILE A 401 -0.17 7.77 -3.83
N PHE A 402 -0.36 8.91 -4.51
CA PHE A 402 0.05 9.03 -5.92
C PHE A 402 1.56 9.02 -6.10
N THR A 403 2.31 9.66 -5.20
CA THR A 403 3.78 9.68 -5.27
C THR A 403 4.37 8.29 -5.04
N ILE A 404 3.98 7.63 -3.94
CA ILE A 404 4.44 6.28 -3.60
C ILE A 404 3.92 5.27 -4.62
N GLY A 405 2.64 5.35 -5.00
CA GLY A 405 2.03 4.49 -6.00
C GLY A 405 2.72 4.59 -7.36
N SER A 406 3.11 5.79 -7.80
CA SER A 406 3.87 5.97 -9.04
C SER A 406 5.29 5.44 -8.95
N LEU A 407 6.02 5.71 -7.86
CA LEU A 407 7.34 5.15 -7.61
C LEU A 407 7.32 3.62 -7.62
N LEU A 408 6.36 3.03 -6.91
CA LEU A 408 6.20 1.59 -6.83
C LEU A 408 5.74 0.98 -8.17
N SER A 409 4.86 1.66 -8.90
CA SER A 409 4.46 1.24 -10.25
C SER A 409 5.66 1.23 -11.19
N LEU A 410 6.44 2.31 -11.22
CA LEU A 410 7.66 2.40 -12.02
C LEU A 410 8.70 1.35 -11.63
N ALA A 411 8.86 1.08 -10.33
CA ALA A 411 9.67 -0.03 -9.84
C ALA A 411 9.13 -1.39 -10.32
N GLY A 412 7.81 -1.61 -10.29
CA GLY A 412 7.15 -2.80 -10.82
C GLY A 412 7.40 -2.99 -12.32
N ILE A 413 7.37 -1.91 -13.10
CA ILE A 413 7.70 -1.94 -14.53
C ILE A 413 9.20 -2.28 -14.71
N LEU A 414 10.08 -1.74 -13.88
CA LEU A 414 11.51 -2.11 -13.91
C LEU A 414 11.73 -3.59 -13.64
N VAL A 415 11.07 -4.13 -12.61
CA VAL A 415 11.10 -5.56 -12.30
C VAL A 415 10.53 -6.38 -13.46
N SER A 416 9.43 -5.94 -14.06
CA SER A 416 8.81 -6.57 -15.22
C SER A 416 9.82 -6.74 -16.36
N ASP A 417 10.49 -5.67 -16.79
CA ASP A 417 11.44 -5.75 -17.91
C ASP A 417 12.65 -6.63 -17.59
N ILE A 418 13.08 -6.68 -16.33
CA ILE A 418 14.14 -7.62 -15.89
C ILE A 418 13.64 -9.05 -16.03
N LEU A 419 12.44 -9.36 -15.55
CA LEU A 419 11.84 -10.69 -15.66
C LEU A 419 11.67 -11.11 -17.13
N LEU A 420 11.18 -10.22 -17.98
CA LEU A 420 11.03 -10.47 -19.42
C LEU A 420 12.34 -10.90 -20.06
N LYS A 421 13.44 -10.20 -19.78
CA LYS A 421 14.74 -10.59 -20.32
C LYS A 421 15.24 -11.92 -19.75
N THR A 422 14.99 -12.22 -18.48
CA THR A 422 15.42 -13.51 -17.90
C THR A 422 14.70 -14.70 -18.54
N VAL A 423 13.44 -14.51 -18.93
CA VAL A 423 12.60 -15.55 -19.53
C VAL A 423 12.89 -15.72 -21.02
N ASP A 424 13.08 -14.61 -21.75
CA ASP A 424 13.51 -14.64 -23.14
C ASP A 424 14.81 -13.82 -23.34
N PRO A 425 15.98 -14.49 -23.30
CA PRO A 425 17.28 -13.85 -23.49
C PRO A 425 17.47 -13.21 -24.87
N ARG A 426 16.60 -13.51 -25.85
CA ARG A 426 16.66 -12.95 -27.21
C ARG A 426 16.10 -11.53 -27.27
N ILE A 427 15.36 -11.09 -26.26
CA ILE A 427 14.83 -9.73 -26.16
C ILE A 427 15.99 -8.77 -25.87
N THR A 428 16.27 -7.88 -26.82
CA THR A 428 17.27 -6.81 -26.71
C THR A 428 16.59 -5.54 -26.19
N PHE A 429 17.21 -4.83 -25.24
CA PHE A 429 16.61 -3.64 -24.61
C PHE A 429 16.34 -2.47 -25.56
N GLU A 430 17.02 -2.42 -26.70
CA GLU A 430 16.75 -1.41 -27.74
C GLU A 430 15.32 -1.55 -28.29
N ARG A 431 14.74 -2.76 -28.28
CA ARG A 431 13.33 -2.97 -28.66
C ARG A 431 12.32 -2.60 -27.58
N LEU A 432 12.75 -2.50 -26.31
CA LEU A 432 11.89 -2.06 -25.19
C LEU A 432 11.83 -0.53 -25.06
N GLN A 433 12.55 0.20 -25.92
CA GLN A 433 12.55 1.67 -25.97
C GLN A 433 11.52 2.26 -26.94
N GLY A 434 10.65 1.42 -27.53
CA GLY A 434 9.61 1.81 -28.48
C GLY A 434 8.30 2.16 -27.79
#